data_AF-A0A2M9FXF1-F1
#
_entry.id   AF-A0A2M9FXF1-F1
#
_cell.length_a   1.000
_cell.length_b   1.000
_cell.length_c   1.000
_cell.angle_alpha   90.00
_cell.angle_beta   90.00
_cell.angle_gamma   90.00
#
_symmetry.space_group_name_H-M   'P 1'
#
loop_
_entity.id
_entity.type
_entity.pdbx_description
1 polymer ?
#
loop_
_entity_poly.entity_id
_entity_poly.type
_entity_poly.pdbx_seq_one_letter_code
_entity_poly.pdbx_strand_id
1 'polypeptide(L)'
;MNQQIIRTGFGFAALLVLALAMSGCDSARGILGLEKTSPDESRVTVFSPLVVPPEFSLRPPGSGGVDQSALPRVNRPQQRAVITADGRVVGGVDGSETVPDDATVGELALLRQAGALTPPRGVRGLAAQQERALERLNTTLTDLVLFDRSSGETREATPQERATIEKPGLF
;
A
#
# COMPACT_ATOMS: atom_id res chain seq x y z
N MET A 1 50.13 -32.55 -38.94
CA MET A 1 50.01 -32.74 -37.48
C MET A 1 49.86 -31.44 -36.69
N ASN A 2 50.50 -30.33 -37.11
CA ASN A 2 50.55 -29.09 -36.32
C ASN A 2 49.21 -28.30 -36.20
N GLN A 3 48.31 -28.36 -37.20
CA GLN A 3 47.05 -27.60 -37.13
C GLN A 3 46.06 -28.10 -36.07
N GLN A 4 46.04 -29.41 -35.78
CA GLN A 4 45.15 -29.98 -34.76
C GLN A 4 45.54 -29.52 -33.35
N ILE A 5 46.85 -29.43 -33.08
CA ILE A 5 47.41 -29.00 -31.78
C ILE A 5 47.14 -27.51 -31.55
N ILE A 6 47.21 -26.68 -32.60
CA ILE A 6 46.92 -25.24 -32.50
C ILE A 6 45.43 -25.00 -32.23
N ARG A 7 44.53 -25.77 -32.88
CA ARG A 7 43.07 -25.67 -32.66
C ARG A 7 42.66 -26.12 -31.26
N THR A 8 43.19 -27.23 -30.76
CA THR A 8 42.87 -27.72 -29.41
C THR A 8 43.48 -26.82 -28.34
N GLY A 9 44.70 -26.31 -28.55
CA GLY A 9 45.34 -25.35 -27.67
C GLY A 9 44.57 -24.02 -27.55
N PHE A 10 44.07 -23.50 -28.67
CA PHE A 10 43.24 -22.29 -28.66
C PHE A 10 41.90 -22.52 -27.95
N GLY A 11 41.27 -23.68 -28.16
CA GLY A 11 40.05 -24.07 -27.44
C GLY A 11 40.26 -24.15 -25.91
N PHE A 12 41.36 -24.77 -25.47
CA PHE A 12 41.71 -24.86 -24.05
C PHE A 12 42.01 -23.49 -23.43
N ALA A 13 42.73 -22.63 -24.16
CA ALA A 13 43.03 -21.26 -23.73
C ALA A 13 41.75 -20.41 -23.59
N ALA A 14 40.81 -20.52 -24.55
CA ALA A 14 39.53 -19.82 -24.48
C ALA A 14 38.67 -20.30 -23.29
N LEU A 15 38.68 -21.61 -23.01
CA LEU A 15 37.95 -22.20 -21.89
C LEU A 15 38.52 -21.73 -20.54
N LEU A 16 39.85 -21.65 -20.42
CA LEU A 16 40.51 -21.08 -19.25
C LEU A 16 40.15 -19.60 -19.05
N VAL A 17 40.22 -18.78 -20.10
CA VAL A 17 39.85 -17.35 -20.02
C VAL A 17 38.40 -17.17 -19.56
N LEU A 18 37.47 -17.98 -20.09
CA LEU A 18 36.06 -17.93 -19.70
C LEU A 18 35.86 -18.31 -18.22
N ALA A 19 36.58 -19.34 -17.73
CA ALA A 19 36.52 -19.75 -16.33
C ALA A 19 37.01 -18.64 -15.38
N LEU A 20 38.07 -17.92 -15.74
CA LEU A 20 38.56 -16.78 -14.96
C LEU A 20 37.56 -15.59 -14.99
N ALA A 21 36.91 -15.35 -16.13
CA ALA A 21 35.92 -14.27 -16.23
C ALA A 21 34.68 -14.51 -15.35
N MET A 22 34.23 -15.76 -15.22
CA MET A 22 33.08 -16.10 -14.36
C MET A 22 33.39 -16.00 -12.86
N SER A 23 34.65 -16.21 -12.42
CA SER A 23 35.01 -16.07 -11.00
C SER A 23 35.02 -14.61 -10.50
N GLY A 24 35.13 -13.63 -11.41
CA GLY A 24 35.12 -12.20 -11.06
C GLY A 24 33.72 -11.59 -10.93
N CYS A 25 32.67 -12.26 -11.42
CA CYS A 25 31.32 -11.71 -11.48
C CYS A 25 30.68 -11.55 -10.08
N ASP A 26 31.04 -12.42 -9.13
CA ASP A 26 30.55 -12.35 -7.75
C ASP A 26 31.13 -11.14 -6.99
N SER A 27 32.43 -10.86 -7.17
CA SER A 27 33.09 -9.68 -6.59
C SER A 27 32.57 -8.36 -7.16
N ALA A 28 32.21 -8.33 -8.45
CA ALA A 28 31.56 -7.17 -9.07
C ALA A 28 30.21 -6.85 -8.40
N ARG A 29 29.46 -7.86 -7.95
CA ARG A 29 28.15 -7.69 -7.30
C ARG A 29 28.25 -6.93 -5.96
N GLY A 30 29.31 -7.18 -5.21
CA GLY A 30 29.63 -6.45 -3.97
C GLY A 30 30.04 -4.99 -4.24
N ILE A 31 30.90 -4.75 -5.25
CA ILE A 31 31.34 -3.39 -5.63
C ILE A 31 30.19 -2.55 -6.21
N LEU A 32 29.29 -3.18 -6.97
CA LEU A 32 28.10 -2.53 -7.55
C LEU A 32 27.00 -2.27 -6.51
N GLY A 33 27.18 -2.68 -5.25
CA GLY A 33 26.21 -2.46 -4.17
C GLY A 33 24.91 -3.24 -4.34
N LEU A 34 24.89 -4.29 -5.19
CA LEU A 34 23.77 -5.23 -5.29
C LEU A 34 23.76 -6.25 -4.15
N GLU A 35 24.77 -6.21 -3.29
CA GLU A 35 24.83 -7.03 -2.09
C GLU A 35 23.93 -6.42 -1.01
N LYS A 36 22.90 -7.18 -0.62
CA LYS A 36 21.96 -6.78 0.43
C LYS A 36 22.64 -6.91 1.79
N THR A 37 23.29 -5.85 2.25
CA THR A 37 23.61 -5.68 3.67
C THR A 37 22.42 -5.00 4.35
N SER A 38 21.58 -5.78 5.03
CA SER A 38 20.56 -5.21 5.92
C SER A 38 21.25 -4.87 7.24
N PRO A 39 21.37 -3.59 7.63
CA PRO A 39 22.01 -3.22 8.89
C PRO A 39 21.12 -3.62 10.05
N ASP A 40 21.67 -4.34 11.04
CA ASP A 40 20.98 -4.90 12.21
C ASP A 40 20.04 -3.89 12.91
N GLU A 41 18.80 -3.85 12.44
CA GLU A 41 17.72 -2.99 12.92
C GLU A 41 17.13 -3.46 14.26
N SER A 42 17.66 -4.56 14.80
CA SER A 42 17.17 -5.18 16.03
C SER A 42 18.02 -4.85 17.27
N ARG A 43 19.05 -4.00 17.12
CA ARG A 43 19.91 -3.63 18.24
C ARG A 43 19.21 -2.68 19.21
N VAL A 44 18.61 -3.24 20.25
CA VAL A 44 17.98 -2.49 21.35
C VAL A 44 19.05 -1.76 22.17
N THR A 45 19.02 -0.44 22.15
CA THR A 45 19.85 0.39 23.03
C THR A 45 19.13 0.57 24.38
N VAL A 46 19.77 0.14 25.46
CA VAL A 46 19.22 0.27 26.82
C VAL A 46 19.52 1.67 27.35
N PHE A 47 18.49 2.49 27.50
CA PHE A 47 18.60 3.77 28.22
C PHE A 47 18.59 3.52 29.73
N SER A 48 19.31 4.37 30.48
CA SER A 48 19.23 4.36 31.94
C SER A 48 17.78 4.56 32.40
N PRO A 49 17.31 3.82 33.42
CA PRO A 49 15.97 4.04 33.95
C PRO A 49 15.84 5.48 34.44
N LEU A 50 14.81 6.19 33.99
CA LEU A 50 14.59 7.59 34.38
C LEU A 50 14.33 7.65 35.89
N VAL A 51 15.12 8.46 36.59
CA VAL A 51 14.91 8.76 38.01
C VAL A 51 13.69 9.67 38.13
N VAL A 52 12.65 9.20 38.80
CA VAL A 52 11.47 10.01 39.10
C VAL A 52 11.82 10.97 40.24
N PRO A 53 11.71 12.30 40.04
CA PRO A 53 11.98 13.26 41.10
C PRO A 53 10.93 13.17 42.21
N PRO A 54 11.31 13.43 43.48
CA PRO A 54 10.44 13.28 44.66
C PRO A 54 9.18 14.17 44.62
N GLU A 55 9.18 15.21 43.80
CA GLU A 55 8.09 16.17 43.66
C GLU A 55 7.11 15.83 42.51
N PHE A 56 7.13 14.61 41.94
CA PHE A 56 6.20 14.23 40.86
C PHE A 56 4.74 14.11 41.32
N SER A 57 4.49 13.93 42.62
CA SER A 57 3.14 13.84 43.19
C SER A 57 2.48 15.20 43.45
N LEU A 58 3.19 16.32 43.25
CA LEU A 58 2.58 17.63 43.31
C LEU A 58 1.82 17.89 42.02
N ARG A 59 0.51 17.65 42.06
CA ARG A 59 -0.41 18.18 41.08
C ARG A 59 -0.26 19.71 41.10
N PRO A 60 0.05 20.38 39.97
CA PRO A 60 -0.06 21.83 39.90
C PRO A 60 -1.45 22.22 40.43
N PRO A 61 -1.56 23.18 41.38
CA PRO A 61 -2.85 23.57 41.93
C PRO A 61 -3.74 23.96 40.75
N GLY A 62 -4.82 23.20 40.57
CA GLY A 62 -5.65 23.31 39.38
C GLY A 62 -6.12 24.74 39.20
N SER A 63 -5.97 25.28 37.99
CA SER A 63 -6.74 26.45 37.57
C SER A 63 -8.22 26.13 37.79
N GLY A 64 -8.91 27.00 38.53
CA GLY A 64 -10.23 26.75 39.10
C GLY A 64 -11.22 26.07 38.15
N GLY A 65 -11.82 25.01 38.70
CA GLY A 65 -13.14 24.43 38.40
C GLY A 65 -13.70 24.55 37.00
N VAL A 66 -13.76 23.41 36.30
CA VAL A 66 -15.03 22.89 35.79
C VAL A 66 -15.00 21.36 35.90
N ASP A 67 -15.88 20.81 36.72
CA ASP A 67 -16.12 19.37 36.81
C ASP A 67 -16.78 18.90 35.51
N GLN A 68 -15.97 18.37 34.58
CA GLN A 68 -16.42 17.85 33.28
C GLN A 68 -17.35 16.62 33.40
N SER A 69 -17.57 16.13 34.62
CA SER A 69 -18.46 14.99 34.92
C SER A 69 -19.95 15.35 34.92
N ALA A 70 -20.33 16.63 34.79
CA ALA A 70 -21.72 17.09 34.80
C ALA A 70 -22.35 17.26 33.39
N LEU A 71 -21.63 16.95 32.31
CA LEU A 71 -22.21 17.00 30.96
C LEU A 71 -23.24 15.85 30.80
N PRO A 72 -24.47 16.12 30.31
CA PRO A 72 -25.45 15.07 30.07
C PRO A 72 -24.89 14.07 29.05
N ARG A 73 -24.73 12.81 29.44
CA ARG A 73 -24.53 11.71 28.48
C ARG A 73 -25.76 11.61 27.61
N VAL A 74 -25.70 12.23 26.43
CA VAL A 74 -26.67 11.99 25.37
C VAL A 74 -26.51 10.54 24.94
N ASN A 75 -27.48 9.69 25.25
CA ASN A 75 -27.60 8.36 24.68
C ASN A 75 -27.78 8.49 23.16
N ARG A 76 -26.68 8.54 22.40
CA ARG A 76 -26.74 8.35 20.94
C ARG A 76 -26.75 6.85 20.67
N PRO A 77 -27.69 6.34 19.87
CA PRO A 77 -27.68 4.95 19.46
C PRO A 77 -26.39 4.70 18.69
N GLN A 78 -25.51 3.88 19.26
CA GLN A 78 -24.34 3.41 18.54
C GLN A 78 -24.84 2.59 17.36
N GLN A 79 -24.75 3.15 16.16
CA GLN A 79 -24.95 2.42 14.92
C GLN A 79 -23.75 1.50 14.75
N ARG A 80 -23.78 0.41 15.53
CA ARG A 80 -22.89 -0.73 15.41
C ARG A 80 -23.08 -1.26 14.00
N ALA A 81 -22.04 -1.14 13.18
CA ALA A 81 -22.03 -1.68 11.83
C ALA A 81 -22.40 -3.17 11.89
N VAL A 82 -23.59 -3.49 11.40
CA VAL A 82 -24.06 -4.87 11.29
C VAL A 82 -23.41 -5.43 10.04
N ILE A 83 -22.51 -6.39 10.23
CA ILE A 83 -21.92 -7.16 9.14
C ILE A 83 -22.94 -8.24 8.78
N THR A 84 -23.52 -8.15 7.60
CA THR A 84 -24.42 -9.19 7.08
C THR A 84 -23.62 -10.46 6.78
N ALA A 85 -24.25 -11.64 6.83
CA ALA A 85 -23.61 -12.93 6.59
C ALA A 85 -22.86 -13.02 5.24
N ASP A 86 -23.23 -12.19 4.27
CA ASP A 86 -22.56 -12.06 2.95
C ASP A 86 -21.35 -11.10 2.95
N GLY A 87 -20.88 -10.67 4.13
CA GLY A 87 -19.69 -9.80 4.27
C GLY A 87 -19.89 -8.34 3.88
N ARG A 88 -21.12 -7.91 3.52
CA ARG A 88 -21.44 -6.49 3.26
C ARG A 88 -21.68 -5.73 4.56
N VAL A 89 -20.93 -4.63 4.74
CA VAL A 89 -21.15 -3.67 5.81
C VAL A 89 -22.28 -2.74 5.40
N VAL A 90 -23.44 -2.87 6.03
CA VAL A 90 -24.59 -1.96 5.87
C VAL A 90 -24.66 -1.08 7.10
N GLY A 91 -23.68 -0.16 7.19
CA GLY A 91 -23.54 0.81 8.27
C GLY A 91 -22.58 1.88 7.79
N GLY A 92 -23.11 3.09 7.58
CA GLY A 92 -22.46 4.17 6.86
C GLY A 92 -21.15 4.61 7.47
N VAL A 93 -20.07 4.50 6.69
CA VAL A 93 -18.96 5.46 6.76
C VAL A 93 -19.34 6.65 5.89
N ASP A 94 -20.43 7.33 6.25
CA ASP A 94 -20.70 8.63 5.67
C ASP A 94 -19.60 9.55 6.19
N GLY A 95 -18.74 10.02 5.27
CA GLY A 95 -17.56 10.81 5.53
C GLY A 95 -17.88 12.20 6.08
N SER A 96 -18.55 12.27 7.23
CA SER A 96 -18.47 13.39 8.16
C SER A 96 -17.02 13.50 8.62
N GLU A 97 -16.49 14.73 8.64
CA GLU A 97 -15.11 15.07 9.04
C GLU A 97 -14.63 14.17 10.17
N THR A 98 -13.72 13.23 9.88
CA THR A 98 -13.20 12.30 10.89
C THR A 98 -12.10 12.98 11.67
N VAL A 99 -12.43 14.04 12.39
CA VAL A 99 -11.87 14.19 13.73
C VAL A 99 -12.55 13.09 14.53
N PRO A 100 -11.81 12.10 15.09
CA PRO A 100 -12.42 11.14 15.99
C PRO A 100 -13.22 11.89 17.04
N ASP A 101 -14.50 11.55 17.25
CA ASP A 101 -15.39 12.28 18.19
C ASP A 101 -14.80 12.35 19.62
N ASP A 102 -13.86 11.45 19.94
CA ASP A 102 -13.13 11.34 21.20
C ASP A 102 -11.64 11.78 21.11
N ALA A 103 -11.24 12.48 20.06
CA ALA A 103 -9.84 12.87 19.85
C ALA A 103 -9.35 13.80 20.97
N THR A 104 -8.27 13.41 21.63
CA THR A 104 -7.65 14.27 22.65
C THR A 104 -6.97 15.48 22.02
N VAL A 105 -6.76 16.54 22.80
CA VAL A 105 -6.09 17.77 22.32
C VAL A 105 -4.70 17.47 21.72
N GLY A 106 -3.97 16.52 22.31
CA GLY A 106 -2.66 16.08 21.82
C GLY A 106 -2.75 15.29 20.51
N GLU A 107 -3.73 14.40 20.39
CA GLU A 107 -3.99 13.65 19.16
C GLU A 107 -4.35 14.57 18.00
N LEU A 108 -5.20 15.58 18.25
CA LEU A 108 -5.56 16.57 17.25
C LEU A 108 -4.37 17.43 16.81
N ALA A 109 -3.43 17.73 17.71
CA ALA A 109 -2.19 18.44 17.38
C ALA A 109 -1.29 17.60 16.46
N LEU A 110 -1.15 16.30 16.73
CA LEU A 110 -0.40 15.38 15.87
C LEU A 110 -1.06 15.21 14.51
N LEU A 111 -2.39 15.07 14.46
CA LEU A 111 -3.13 14.97 13.19
C LEU A 111 -3.01 16.23 12.34
N ARG A 112 -2.99 17.42 12.97
CA ARG A 112 -2.71 18.69 12.30
C ARG A 112 -1.29 18.73 11.73
N GLN A 113 -0.30 18.33 12.53
CA GLN A 113 1.09 18.29 12.10
C GLN A 113 1.31 17.28 10.96
N ALA A 114 0.60 16.14 10.99
CA ALA A 114 0.66 15.12 9.95
C ALA A 114 -0.17 15.47 8.70
N GLY A 115 -0.92 16.58 8.70
CA GLY A 115 -1.82 16.94 7.59
C GLY A 115 -2.98 15.95 7.38
N ALA A 116 -3.30 15.14 8.40
CA ALA A 116 -4.23 14.02 8.31
C ALA A 116 -5.69 14.41 8.60
N LEU A 117 -5.99 15.70 8.77
CA LEU A 117 -7.34 16.20 9.06
C LEU A 117 -8.32 16.06 7.88
N THR A 118 -7.81 15.92 6.66
CA THR A 118 -8.65 15.84 5.45
C THR A 118 -8.18 14.70 4.56
N PRO A 119 -8.44 13.44 4.94
CA PRO A 119 -8.09 12.31 4.10
C PRO A 119 -8.92 12.32 2.80
N PRO A 120 -8.33 11.97 1.65
CA PRO A 120 -9.05 11.86 0.39
C PRO A 120 -10.15 10.79 0.50
N ARG A 121 -11.36 11.15 0.06
CA ARG A 121 -12.52 10.26 0.10
C ARG A 121 -12.47 9.25 -1.05
N GLY A 122 -13.05 8.07 -0.85
CA GLY A 122 -13.27 7.11 -1.93
C GLY A 122 -12.06 6.29 -2.38
N VAL A 123 -10.87 6.47 -1.79
CA VAL A 123 -9.65 5.69 -2.16
C VAL A 123 -9.88 4.18 -2.11
N ARG A 124 -10.61 3.69 -1.09
CA ARG A 124 -10.98 2.27 -0.99
C ARG A 124 -11.91 1.82 -2.12
N GLY A 125 -12.82 2.69 -2.56
CA GLY A 125 -13.70 2.42 -3.68
C GLY A 125 -12.94 2.39 -5.01
N LEU A 126 -12.02 3.33 -5.20
CA LEU A 126 -11.14 3.38 -6.37
C LEU A 126 -10.24 2.14 -6.44
N ALA A 127 -9.59 1.77 -5.33
CA ALA A 127 -8.76 0.56 -5.25
C ALA A 127 -9.57 -0.69 -5.58
N ALA A 128 -10.78 -0.83 -5.00
CA ALA A 128 -11.66 -1.94 -5.30
C ALA A 128 -12.14 -1.97 -6.76
N GLN A 129 -12.29 -0.81 -7.41
CA GLN A 129 -12.59 -0.73 -8.85
C GLN A 129 -11.39 -1.16 -9.70
N GLN A 130 -10.18 -0.72 -9.34
CA GLN A 130 -8.94 -1.07 -10.04
C GLN A 130 -8.66 -2.57 -9.94
N GLU A 131 -8.84 -3.16 -8.77
CA GLU A 131 -8.67 -4.61 -8.55
C GLU A 131 -9.59 -5.42 -9.47
N ARG A 132 -10.88 -5.07 -9.51
CA ARG A 132 -11.86 -5.74 -10.39
C ARG A 132 -11.56 -5.55 -11.87
N ALA A 133 -11.04 -4.38 -12.26
CA ALA A 133 -10.64 -4.14 -13.63
C ALA A 133 -9.45 -5.03 -14.02
N LEU A 134 -8.47 -5.16 -13.12
CA LEU A 134 -7.29 -5.99 -13.34
C LEU A 134 -7.65 -7.48 -13.44
N GLU A 135 -8.57 -7.95 -12.60
CA GLU A 135 -9.07 -9.33 -12.64
C GLU A 135 -9.76 -9.65 -13.98
N ARG A 136 -10.60 -8.74 -14.48
CA ARG A 136 -11.24 -8.88 -15.82
C ARG A 136 -10.21 -8.90 -16.95
N LEU A 137 -9.17 -8.06 -16.87
CA LEU A 137 -8.10 -8.06 -17.86
C LEU A 137 -7.33 -9.39 -17.83
N ASN A 138 -7.06 -9.93 -16.65
CA ASN A 138 -6.36 -11.19 -16.52
C ASN A 138 -7.16 -12.37 -17.11
N THR A 139 -8.46 -12.43 -16.85
CA THR A 139 -9.31 -13.49 -17.40
C THR A 139 -9.45 -13.38 -18.92
N THR A 140 -9.60 -12.17 -19.46
CA THR A 140 -9.68 -11.95 -20.92
C THR A 140 -8.36 -12.26 -21.64
N LEU A 141 -7.21 -11.90 -21.06
CA LEU A 141 -5.90 -12.27 -21.61
C LEU A 141 -5.66 -13.78 -21.55
N THR A 142 -6.10 -14.44 -20.47
CA THR A 142 -6.01 -15.89 -20.34
C THR A 142 -6.87 -16.59 -21.38
N ASP A 143 -8.10 -16.12 -21.62
CA ASP A 143 -9.00 -16.66 -22.65
C ASP A 143 -8.40 -16.49 -24.07
N LEU A 144 -7.81 -15.32 -24.34
CA LEU A 144 -7.13 -15.04 -25.60
C LEU A 144 -5.93 -15.98 -25.82
N VAL A 145 -5.06 -16.15 -24.83
CA VAL A 145 -3.83 -16.96 -25.00
C VAL A 145 -4.15 -18.46 -25.04
N LEU A 146 -5.05 -18.93 -24.16
CA LEU A 146 -5.33 -20.35 -24.02
C LEU A 146 -6.27 -20.87 -25.10
N PHE A 147 -7.21 -20.05 -25.57
CA PHE A 147 -8.26 -20.48 -26.47
C PHE A 147 -8.27 -19.75 -27.83
N ASP A 148 -7.33 -18.83 -28.08
CA ASP A 148 -7.31 -17.93 -29.26
C ASP A 148 -8.68 -17.29 -29.53
N ARG A 149 -9.47 -17.14 -28.46
CA ARG A 149 -10.84 -16.67 -28.51
C ARG A 149 -10.79 -15.21 -28.09
N SER A 150 -10.66 -14.32 -29.06
CA SER A 150 -11.13 -12.96 -28.83
C SER A 150 -12.65 -13.07 -28.69
N SER A 151 -13.16 -13.21 -27.47
CA SER A 151 -14.59 -13.10 -27.17
C SER A 151 -15.05 -11.64 -27.31
N GLY A 152 -14.72 -11.03 -28.46
CA GLY A 152 -15.53 -10.01 -29.08
C GLY A 152 -16.79 -10.70 -29.57
N GLU A 153 -17.68 -11.03 -28.64
CA GLU A 153 -19.09 -11.04 -28.99
C GLU A 153 -19.39 -9.61 -29.41
N THR A 154 -19.40 -9.37 -30.73
CA THR A 154 -19.94 -8.14 -31.31
C THR A 154 -21.37 -8.04 -30.78
N ARG A 155 -21.53 -7.38 -29.64
CA ARG A 155 -22.83 -6.99 -29.13
C ARG A 155 -23.39 -6.08 -30.19
N GLU A 156 -24.34 -6.59 -30.96
CA GLU A 156 -25.16 -5.76 -31.83
C GLU A 156 -25.84 -4.76 -30.91
N ALA A 157 -25.37 -3.51 -30.96
CA ALA A 157 -25.87 -2.44 -30.11
C ALA A 157 -27.39 -2.39 -30.25
N THR A 158 -28.09 -2.56 -29.13
CA THR A 158 -29.55 -2.49 -29.10
C THR A 158 -29.96 -1.14 -29.68
N PRO A 159 -31.01 -1.04 -30.55
CA PRO A 159 -31.34 0.20 -31.27
C PRO A 159 -31.48 1.45 -30.37
N GLN A 160 -31.75 1.27 -29.08
CA GLN A 160 -31.87 2.35 -28.11
C GLN A 160 -30.53 2.97 -27.68
N GLU A 161 -29.42 2.24 -27.77
CA GLU A 161 -28.08 2.74 -27.46
C GLU A 161 -27.50 3.56 -28.62
N ARG A 162 -27.92 3.25 -29.86
CA ARG A 162 -27.59 4.01 -31.08
C ARG A 162 -28.27 5.38 -31.14
N ALA A 163 -29.42 5.54 -30.49
CA ALA A 163 -30.16 6.81 -30.49
C ALA A 163 -29.59 7.88 -29.55
N THR A 164 -28.71 7.50 -28.61
CA THR A 164 -28.13 8.45 -27.63
C THR A 164 -26.77 9.01 -28.08
N ILE A 165 -26.17 8.45 -29.13
CA ILE A 165 -24.95 9.00 -29.74
C ILE A 165 -25.34 10.03 -30.83
N GLU A 166 -26.19 10.99 -30.46
CA GLU A 166 -26.22 12.25 -31.19
C GLU A 166 -25.17 13.16 -30.54
N LYS A 167 -24.12 13.44 -31.33
CA LYS A 167 -22.93 14.23 -30.99
C LYS A 167 -23.25 15.35 -29.97
N PRO A 168 -22.69 15.34 -28.75
CA PRO A 168 -22.38 16.63 -28.13
C PRO A 168 -21.37 17.29 -29.07
N GLY A 169 -21.82 18.39 -29.68
CA GLY A 169 -21.04 19.19 -30.61
C GLY A 169 -19.64 19.43 -30.04
N LEU A 170 -18.67 19.26 -30.93
CA LEU A 170 -17.34 19.80 -30.78
C LEU A 170 -17.49 21.33 -30.55
N PHE A 171 -16.74 21.84 -29.57
CA PHE A 171 -16.62 23.23 -29.04
C PHE A 171 -17.27 23.47 -27.67
#